data_AF-A0A6I5N690-F1
#
_entry.id   AF-A0A6I5N690-F1
#
_cell.length_a   1.000
_cell.length_b   1.000
_cell.length_c   1.000
_cell.angle_alpha   90.00
_cell.angle_beta   90.00
_cell.angle_gamma   90.00
#
_symmetry.space_group_name_H-M   'P 1'
#
loop_
_entity.id
_entity.type
_entity.pdbx_description
1 polymer ?
#
loop_
_entity_poly.entity_id
_entity_poly.type
_entity_poly.pdbx_seq_one_letter_code
_entity_poly.pdbx_strand_id
1 'polypeptide(L)'
;MQLSNDTHRGNSNMTVAVLSQLEQAEALLSEQEAALAQQLAEIQEKRKGVQTVIGMFSESADSDESAAEIAAPDAVEAREEVVETSTADSQAPDDTSEDTPEADAAPAPTSAKSSQSATKSATKKTRKSGKAKRVDGRAAQWQRYLFDDYRQQPLPETVASVLKSQAEDSFKIADVMSVLFVEDMPKAQFLKARNRISNILSAGARDGDWHRGRGGTYSMSSAAVKTS
;
A
#
# COMPACT_ATOMS: atom_id res chain seq x y z
N MET A 1 -42.36 61.86 -0.86
CA MET A 1 -41.07 61.15 -0.75
C MET A 1 -41.27 59.95 0.15
N GLN A 2 -41.28 58.73 -0.38
CA GLN A 2 -41.24 57.47 0.38
C GLN A 2 -41.15 56.32 -0.64
N LEU A 3 -39.98 55.70 -0.77
CA LEU A 3 -39.72 54.43 -1.48
C LEU A 3 -38.21 54.12 -1.34
N SER A 4 -37.82 53.45 -0.26
CA SER A 4 -36.48 52.87 -0.01
C SER A 4 -36.47 52.21 1.37
N ASN A 5 -36.96 50.97 1.48
CA ASN A 5 -36.84 50.17 2.71
C ASN A 5 -37.06 48.65 2.55
N ASP A 6 -37.08 48.10 1.33
CA ASP A 6 -37.43 46.68 1.10
C ASP A 6 -36.21 45.73 1.02
N THR A 7 -35.05 46.23 0.60
CA THR A 7 -33.86 45.40 0.27
C THR A 7 -33.27 44.62 1.44
N HIS A 8 -33.54 45.00 2.70
CA HIS A 8 -32.97 44.32 3.88
C HIS A 8 -33.76 43.09 4.33
N ARG A 9 -35.04 42.95 3.93
CA ARG A 9 -35.93 41.92 4.47
C ARG A 9 -35.63 40.51 3.94
N GLY A 10 -35.24 40.40 2.67
CA GLY A 10 -34.86 39.12 2.06
C GLY A 10 -33.57 38.53 2.63
N ASN A 11 -32.58 39.38 2.92
CA ASN A 11 -31.27 38.93 3.39
C ASN A 11 -31.34 38.39 4.83
N SER A 12 -32.12 39.03 5.71
CA SER A 12 -32.30 38.59 7.10
C SER A 12 -32.90 37.18 7.22
N ASN A 13 -33.85 36.81 6.35
CA ASN A 13 -34.43 35.47 6.37
C ASN A 13 -33.42 34.39 5.95
N MET A 14 -32.55 34.68 4.97
CA MET A 14 -31.49 33.75 4.54
C MET A 14 -30.45 33.56 5.65
N THR A 15 -30.02 34.64 6.33
CA THR A 15 -29.06 34.52 7.44
C THR A 15 -29.62 33.75 8.63
N VAL A 16 -30.93 33.88 8.93
CA VAL A 16 -31.59 33.11 10.00
C VAL A 16 -31.68 31.62 9.64
N ALA A 17 -32.00 31.29 8.38
CA ALA A 17 -32.02 29.90 7.92
C ALA A 17 -30.64 29.22 7.98
N VAL A 18 -29.59 29.94 7.55
CA VAL A 18 -28.20 29.44 7.62
C VAL A 18 -27.74 29.27 9.06
N LEU A 19 -28.09 30.19 9.97
CA LEU A 19 -27.73 30.10 11.38
C LEU A 19 -28.37 28.85 12.04
N SER A 20 -29.66 28.62 11.82
CA SER A 20 -30.34 27.40 12.31
C SER A 20 -29.74 26.11 11.75
N GLN A 21 -29.28 26.12 10.49
CA GLN A 21 -28.59 24.98 9.89
C GLN A 21 -27.20 24.75 10.50
N LEU A 22 -26.49 25.80 10.92
CA LEU A 22 -25.21 25.69 11.63
C LEU A 22 -25.40 25.15 13.05
N GLU A 23 -26.40 25.63 13.79
CA GLU A 23 -26.78 25.08 15.12
C GLU A 23 -27.14 23.60 15.03
N GLN A 24 -27.89 23.19 14.00
CA GLN A 24 -28.21 21.78 13.78
C GLN A 24 -26.97 20.95 13.42
N ALA A 25 -26.03 21.49 12.65
CA ALA A 25 -24.76 20.83 12.35
C ALA A 25 -23.88 20.68 13.60
N GLU A 26 -23.81 21.70 14.46
CA GLU A 26 -23.11 21.65 15.76
C GLU A 26 -23.68 20.56 16.67
N ALA A 27 -25.02 20.49 16.80
CA ALA A 27 -25.67 19.44 17.60
C ALA A 27 -25.34 18.02 17.09
N LEU A 28 -25.37 17.80 15.77
CA LEU A 28 -25.02 16.51 15.16
C LEU A 28 -23.54 16.16 15.32
N LEU A 29 -22.63 17.14 15.23
CA LEU A 29 -21.20 16.93 15.47
C LEU A 29 -20.93 16.61 16.95
N SER A 30 -21.59 17.30 17.88
CA SER A 30 -21.46 17.02 19.31
C SER A 30 -21.96 15.62 19.70
N GLU A 31 -23.05 15.14 19.08
CA GLU A 31 -23.51 13.75 19.24
C GLU A 31 -22.49 12.73 18.71
N GLN A 32 -21.85 13.01 17.57
CA GLN A 32 -20.79 12.17 17.02
C GLN A 32 -19.53 12.16 17.90
N GLU A 33 -19.12 13.31 18.43
CA GLU A 33 -18.00 13.41 19.38
C GLU A 33 -18.26 12.57 20.65
N ALA A 34 -19.48 12.65 21.21
CA ALA A 34 -19.87 11.85 22.36
C ALA A 34 -19.84 10.34 22.06
N ALA A 35 -20.35 9.92 20.90
CA ALA A 35 -20.33 8.52 20.48
C ALA A 35 -18.90 7.99 20.27
N LEU A 36 -18.01 8.77 19.64
CA LEU A 36 -16.61 8.42 19.44
C LEU A 36 -15.84 8.38 20.76
N ALA A 37 -16.10 9.31 21.68
CA ALA A 37 -15.51 9.29 23.02
C ALA A 37 -15.90 8.01 23.80
N GLN A 38 -17.15 7.56 23.69
CA GLN A 38 -17.60 6.30 24.30
C GLN A 38 -16.91 5.07 23.68
N GLN A 39 -16.75 5.03 22.35
CA GLN A 39 -16.02 3.94 21.67
C GLN A 39 -14.55 3.91 22.09
N LEU A 40 -13.88 5.07 22.22
CA LEU A 40 -12.51 5.15 22.69
C LEU A 40 -12.36 4.64 24.13
N ALA A 41 -13.32 4.95 25.01
CA ALA A 41 -13.34 4.42 26.37
C ALA A 41 -13.45 2.88 26.40
N GLU A 42 -14.37 2.31 25.61
CA GLU A 42 -14.54 0.85 25.48
C GLU A 42 -13.28 0.16 24.93
N ILE A 43 -12.64 0.74 23.91
CA ILE A 43 -11.37 0.22 23.35
C ILE A 43 -10.24 0.31 24.38
N GLN A 44 -10.16 1.38 25.16
CA GLN A 44 -9.18 1.51 26.24
C GLN A 44 -9.40 0.47 27.35
N GLU A 45 -10.64 0.17 27.71
CA GLU A 45 -10.95 -0.90 28.67
C GLU A 45 -10.55 -2.28 28.14
N LYS A 46 -10.89 -2.60 26.88
CA LYS A 46 -10.44 -3.83 26.21
C LYS A 46 -8.92 -3.95 26.19
N ARG A 47 -8.20 -2.85 25.89
CA ARG A 47 -6.73 -2.81 25.94
C ARG A 47 -6.17 -3.06 27.34
N LYS A 48 -6.76 -2.48 28.39
CA LYS A 48 -6.38 -2.74 29.78
C LYS A 48 -6.56 -4.21 30.13
N GLY A 49 -7.69 -4.81 29.78
CA GLY A 49 -7.94 -6.25 29.99
C GLY A 49 -6.90 -7.14 29.30
N VAL A 50 -6.57 -6.86 28.03
CA VAL A 50 -5.49 -7.57 27.31
C VAL A 50 -4.12 -7.35 27.97
N GLN A 51 -3.80 -6.14 28.44
CA GLN A 51 -2.56 -5.86 29.18
C GLN A 51 -2.47 -6.62 30.50
N THR A 52 -3.58 -6.78 31.25
CA THR A 52 -3.63 -7.61 32.45
C THR A 52 -3.35 -9.08 32.13
N VAL A 53 -3.94 -9.62 31.06
CA VAL A 53 -3.67 -11.00 30.61
C VAL A 53 -2.22 -11.16 30.20
N ILE A 54 -1.64 -10.22 29.44
CA ILE A 54 -0.21 -10.23 29.09
C ILE A 54 0.64 -10.24 30.37
N GLY A 55 0.35 -9.38 31.36
CA GLY A 55 1.05 -9.36 32.64
C GLY A 55 1.06 -10.73 33.33
N MET A 56 -0.09 -11.41 33.41
CA MET A 56 -0.20 -12.75 34.01
C MET A 56 0.67 -13.80 33.29
N PHE A 57 0.81 -13.71 31.97
CA PHE A 57 1.66 -14.63 31.19
C PHE A 57 3.14 -14.23 31.20
N SER A 58 3.48 -12.95 31.30
CA SER A 58 4.86 -12.45 31.40
C SER A 58 5.47 -12.70 32.79
N GLU A 59 4.74 -12.42 33.86
CA GLU A 59 5.21 -12.65 35.23
C GLU A 59 5.44 -14.16 35.52
N SER A 60 4.70 -15.02 34.80
CA SER A 60 4.91 -16.47 34.79
C SER A 60 6.13 -16.93 33.97
N ALA A 61 6.67 -16.09 33.09
CA ALA A 61 7.85 -16.39 32.27
C ALA A 61 9.15 -15.88 32.90
N ASP A 62 9.10 -14.78 33.65
CA ASP A 62 10.26 -14.19 34.34
C ASP A 62 10.52 -14.80 35.74
N SER A 63 9.65 -15.71 36.22
CA SER A 63 9.77 -16.34 37.55
C SER A 63 10.79 -17.49 37.65
N ASP A 64 11.38 -17.93 36.53
CA ASP A 64 12.37 -19.04 36.50
C ASP A 64 13.84 -18.57 36.36
N GLU A 65 14.12 -17.27 36.24
CA GLU A 65 15.48 -16.75 35.99
C GLU A 65 16.06 -15.91 37.15
N SER A 66 15.83 -16.33 38.41
CA SER A 66 16.59 -15.78 39.55
C SER A 66 16.73 -16.70 40.77
N ALA A 67 17.36 -17.86 40.59
CA ALA A 67 18.00 -18.60 41.68
C ALA A 67 19.28 -19.30 41.18
N ALA A 68 20.38 -19.11 41.91
CA ALA A 68 21.70 -19.59 41.49
C ALA A 68 21.86 -21.11 41.66
N GLU A 69 22.64 -21.69 40.74
CA GLU A 69 23.76 -22.61 41.01
C GLU A 69 23.75 -23.36 42.36
N ILE A 70 23.57 -24.70 42.32
CA ILE A 70 24.42 -25.71 42.99
C ILE A 70 23.92 -27.15 42.72
N ALA A 71 24.89 -28.07 42.56
CA ALA A 71 24.79 -29.53 42.67
C ALA A 71 24.01 -30.35 41.61
N ALA A 72 24.79 -31.06 40.76
CA ALA A 72 24.45 -32.42 40.34
C ALA A 72 24.48 -33.37 41.56
N PRO A 73 23.77 -34.51 41.52
CA PRO A 73 24.50 -35.73 41.15
C PRO A 73 23.73 -36.75 40.29
N ASP A 74 24.49 -37.36 39.37
CA ASP A 74 24.60 -38.80 39.10
C ASP A 74 23.49 -39.75 39.61
N ALA A 75 22.76 -40.37 38.65
CA ALA A 75 22.19 -41.72 38.79
C ALA A 75 21.81 -42.32 37.42
N VAL A 76 22.68 -43.22 36.95
CA VAL A 76 22.56 -44.17 35.83
C VAL A 76 21.22 -44.92 35.74
N GLU A 77 20.77 -45.29 34.52
CA GLU A 77 20.90 -46.68 33.98
C GLU A 77 20.16 -46.91 32.63
N ALA A 78 20.87 -47.49 31.63
CA ALA A 78 20.38 -48.20 30.42
C ALA A 78 19.46 -47.46 29.39
N ARG A 79 19.50 -47.62 28.06
CA ARG A 79 20.25 -48.36 27.00
C ARG A 79 19.78 -47.75 25.64
N GLU A 80 20.48 -47.74 24.49
CA GLU A 80 21.79 -48.24 24.06
C GLU A 80 22.27 -47.50 22.75
N GLU A 81 23.39 -47.96 22.19
CA GLU A 81 24.07 -47.68 20.89
C GLU A 81 23.23 -47.48 19.60
N VAL A 82 23.73 -46.88 18.49
CA VAL A 82 25.12 -46.79 17.94
C VAL A 82 25.37 -45.40 17.27
N VAL A 83 26.45 -44.66 17.60
CA VAL A 83 27.77 -44.59 16.91
C VAL A 83 27.71 -43.94 15.49
N GLU A 84 28.08 -42.65 15.34
CA GLU A 84 29.43 -42.11 14.97
C GLU A 84 29.78 -42.32 13.47
N THR A 85 30.24 -41.34 12.68
CA THR A 85 31.49 -40.56 12.90
C THR A 85 31.53 -39.18 12.22
N SER A 86 32.40 -38.33 12.76
CA SER A 86 32.77 -36.99 12.28
C SER A 86 33.61 -37.00 10.98
N THR A 87 33.61 -35.86 10.27
CA THR A 87 34.83 -35.07 10.04
C THR A 87 34.50 -33.62 9.65
N ALA A 88 35.22 -32.67 10.23
CA ALA A 88 35.37 -31.33 9.68
C ALA A 88 36.45 -31.35 8.58
N ASP A 89 36.44 -30.41 7.64
CA ASP A 89 37.39 -29.28 7.66
C ASP A 89 37.13 -28.24 6.55
N SER A 90 37.47 -27.01 6.89
CA SER A 90 37.77 -25.79 6.12
C SER A 90 38.00 -25.88 4.59
N GLN A 91 37.41 -24.93 3.84
CA GLN A 91 38.21 -23.87 3.17
C GLN A 91 37.35 -22.80 2.45
N ALA A 92 37.61 -21.54 2.83
CA ALA A 92 37.66 -20.34 2.00
C ALA A 92 39.13 -19.81 2.12
N PRO A 93 39.64 -18.82 1.34
CA PRO A 93 38.92 -17.78 0.58
C PRO A 93 39.54 -17.40 -0.80
N ASP A 94 39.03 -16.29 -1.39
CA ASP A 94 39.63 -15.42 -2.43
C ASP A 94 40.03 -16.04 -3.80
N ASP A 95 40.24 -15.30 -4.90
CA ASP A 95 40.37 -13.84 -5.09
C ASP A 95 39.75 -13.36 -6.44
N THR A 96 39.71 -12.04 -6.57
CA THR A 96 39.35 -11.12 -7.65
C THR A 96 40.21 -11.27 -8.92
N SER A 97 39.66 -10.99 -10.11
CA SER A 97 40.21 -10.03 -11.10
C SER A 97 39.43 -9.96 -12.42
N GLU A 98 39.32 -8.74 -12.96
CA GLU A 98 38.91 -8.40 -14.32
C GLU A 98 40.02 -8.77 -15.34
N ASP A 99 39.68 -8.95 -16.63
CA ASP A 99 40.03 -7.97 -17.68
C ASP A 99 39.40 -8.33 -19.06
N THR A 100 39.40 -7.32 -19.93
CA THR A 100 38.88 -7.16 -21.28
C THR A 100 39.74 -7.89 -22.34
N PRO A 101 39.31 -7.95 -23.62
CA PRO A 101 39.91 -7.00 -24.57
C PRO A 101 38.98 -6.45 -25.67
N GLU A 102 39.52 -5.46 -26.39
CA GLU A 102 38.86 -4.50 -27.28
C GLU A 102 38.74 -4.91 -28.77
N ALA A 103 37.73 -4.32 -29.43
CA ALA A 103 37.74 -3.64 -30.74
C ALA A 103 38.10 -4.32 -32.10
N ASP A 104 37.53 -3.69 -33.14
CA ASP A 104 37.80 -3.73 -34.58
C ASP A 104 37.61 -5.04 -35.39
N ALA A 105 37.15 -5.03 -36.64
CA ALA A 105 36.89 -3.91 -37.57
C ALA A 105 35.67 -4.17 -38.48
N ALA A 106 35.06 -3.11 -39.01
CA ALA A 106 34.18 -3.17 -40.18
C ALA A 106 35.02 -3.20 -41.48
N PRO A 107 34.51 -3.74 -42.60
CA PRO A 107 33.87 -2.82 -43.56
C PRO A 107 32.69 -3.39 -44.39
N ALA A 108 31.76 -2.51 -44.71
CA ALA A 108 30.94 -2.57 -45.93
C ALA A 108 31.63 -1.70 -47.03
N PRO A 109 31.18 -1.62 -48.32
CA PRO A 109 29.93 -2.12 -48.91
C PRO A 109 30.06 -2.76 -50.32
N THR A 110 28.95 -3.24 -50.91
CA THR A 110 28.53 -2.89 -52.30
C THR A 110 27.13 -3.46 -52.67
N SER A 111 26.56 -2.90 -53.74
CA SER A 111 25.25 -3.17 -54.39
C SER A 111 25.03 -4.63 -54.86
N ALA A 112 23.86 -5.13 -55.30
CA ALA A 112 22.67 -4.46 -55.84
C ALA A 112 21.37 -5.32 -55.79
N LYS A 113 20.23 -4.64 -55.57
CA LYS A 113 19.02 -4.63 -56.43
C LYS A 113 18.22 -5.93 -56.76
N SER A 114 17.05 -6.00 -56.10
CA SER A 114 15.72 -6.47 -56.57
C SER A 114 15.50 -7.90 -57.08
N SER A 115 14.55 -8.59 -56.42
CA SER A 115 13.36 -9.14 -57.10
C SER A 115 12.18 -9.22 -56.12
N GLN A 116 10.96 -9.04 -56.64
CA GLN A 116 9.73 -9.08 -55.86
C GLN A 116 9.18 -10.51 -55.80
N SER A 117 8.59 -10.90 -54.67
CA SER A 117 7.32 -11.62 -54.72
C SER A 117 6.47 -11.23 -53.50
N ALA A 118 5.19 -10.97 -53.76
CA ALA A 118 4.22 -10.64 -52.72
C ALA A 118 3.25 -11.80 -52.57
N THR A 119 3.00 -12.22 -51.33
CA THR A 119 1.84 -13.08 -51.03
C THR A 119 1.12 -12.53 -49.81
N LYS A 120 0.01 -11.83 -50.06
CA LYS A 120 -0.94 -11.43 -49.03
C LYS A 120 -1.64 -12.69 -48.50
N SER A 121 -1.69 -12.85 -47.19
CA SER A 121 -2.72 -13.64 -46.50
C SER A 121 -3.04 -13.01 -45.16
N ALA A 122 -4.13 -12.23 -45.12
CA ALA A 122 -4.64 -11.68 -43.87
C ALA A 122 -5.26 -12.80 -43.02
N THR A 123 -5.01 -12.80 -41.71
CA THR A 123 -5.90 -13.49 -40.76
C THR A 123 -6.21 -12.56 -39.59
N LYS A 124 -7.30 -11.81 -39.80
CA LYS A 124 -8.01 -11.04 -38.79
C LYS A 124 -8.56 -11.98 -37.72
N LYS A 125 -7.87 -12.15 -36.59
CA LYS A 125 -8.45 -12.73 -35.36
C LYS A 125 -8.73 -11.63 -34.35
N THR A 126 -9.93 -11.06 -34.47
CA THR A 126 -10.58 -10.23 -33.47
C THR A 126 -10.68 -10.97 -32.14
N ARG A 127 -9.75 -10.72 -31.22
CA ARG A 127 -9.94 -11.08 -29.80
C ARG A 127 -10.94 -10.10 -29.20
N LYS A 128 -12.22 -10.46 -29.33
CA LYS A 128 -13.37 -9.85 -28.64
C LYS A 128 -13.00 -9.72 -27.17
N SER A 129 -12.81 -8.48 -26.69
CA SER A 129 -12.60 -8.21 -25.27
C SER A 129 -13.90 -8.49 -24.53
N GLY A 130 -14.11 -9.76 -24.17
CA GLY A 130 -15.09 -10.12 -23.17
C GLY A 130 -14.80 -9.29 -21.94
N LYS A 131 -15.73 -8.41 -21.55
CA LYS A 131 -15.66 -7.62 -20.33
C LYS A 131 -15.86 -8.57 -19.16
N ALA A 132 -14.82 -9.36 -18.88
CA ALA A 132 -14.76 -10.25 -17.75
C ALA A 132 -14.93 -9.36 -16.52
N LYS A 133 -16.11 -9.45 -15.90
CA LYS A 133 -16.33 -8.98 -14.54
C LYS A 133 -15.25 -9.69 -13.73
N ARG A 134 -14.19 -8.97 -13.38
CA ARG A 134 -13.05 -9.51 -12.63
C ARG A 134 -13.61 -9.79 -11.24
N VAL A 135 -14.16 -10.99 -11.07
CA VAL A 135 -14.44 -11.56 -9.76
C VAL A 135 -13.11 -11.53 -9.05
N ASP A 136 -13.01 -10.67 -8.04
CA ASP A 136 -11.76 -10.43 -7.35
C ASP A 136 -11.21 -11.76 -6.86
N GLY A 137 -9.94 -12.02 -7.16
CA GLY A 137 -9.29 -13.27 -6.82
C GLY A 137 -9.05 -13.29 -5.32
N ARG A 138 -10.10 -13.65 -4.58
CA ARG A 138 -10.28 -13.49 -3.12
C ARG A 138 -8.97 -13.37 -2.36
N ALA A 139 -8.72 -12.17 -1.85
CA ALA A 139 -7.64 -11.88 -0.91
C ALA A 139 -6.26 -12.38 -1.38
N ALA A 140 -5.72 -11.75 -2.42
CA ALA A 140 -4.26 -11.74 -2.57
C ALA A 140 -3.66 -11.20 -1.25
N GLN A 141 -2.79 -11.97 -0.59
CA GLN A 141 -2.43 -11.80 0.85
C GLN A 141 -2.06 -10.37 1.28
N TRP A 142 -1.59 -9.51 0.37
CA TRP A 142 -1.36 -8.08 0.60
C TRP A 142 -2.63 -7.25 0.91
N GLN A 143 -3.83 -7.69 0.47
CA GLN A 143 -5.11 -7.03 0.77
C GLN A 143 -5.43 -7.02 2.28
N ARG A 144 -4.87 -7.96 3.05
CA ARG A 144 -5.02 -8.05 4.52
C ARG A 144 -4.30 -6.94 5.30
N TYR A 145 -3.60 -6.05 4.61
CA TYR A 145 -2.83 -4.95 5.19
C TYR A 145 -3.31 -3.58 4.69
N LEU A 146 -4.40 -3.50 3.90
CA LEU A 146 -5.11 -2.22 3.77
C LEU A 146 -5.71 -1.85 5.12
N PHE A 147 -5.83 -0.55 5.39
CA PHE A 147 -6.71 -0.05 6.45
C PHE A 147 -8.16 -0.48 6.19
N ASP A 148 -8.90 -0.78 7.26
CA ASP A 148 -10.23 -1.39 7.16
C ASP A 148 -11.25 -0.52 6.41
N ASP A 149 -11.17 0.81 6.55
CA ASP A 149 -11.94 1.81 5.80
C ASP A 149 -11.87 1.60 4.28
N TYR A 150 -10.71 1.16 3.80
CA TYR A 150 -10.42 0.97 2.39
C TYR A 150 -10.65 -0.45 1.89
N ARG A 151 -10.89 -1.43 2.77
CA ARG A 151 -11.13 -2.84 2.37
C ARG A 151 -12.49 -3.07 1.71
N GLN A 152 -13.47 -2.23 2.02
CA GLN A 152 -14.83 -2.33 1.47
C GLN A 152 -14.93 -1.75 0.05
N GLN A 153 -13.97 -0.95 -0.37
CA GLN A 153 -13.90 -0.37 -1.71
C GLN A 153 -12.90 -1.10 -2.61
N PRO A 154 -13.12 -1.12 -3.94
CA PRO A 154 -12.14 -1.67 -4.86
C PRO A 154 -10.92 -0.75 -4.93
N LEU A 155 -9.71 -1.30 -4.72
CA LEU A 155 -8.45 -0.54 -4.67
C LEU A 155 -8.27 0.57 -5.74
N PRO A 156 -8.68 0.42 -7.03
CA PRO A 156 -8.61 1.52 -7.99
C PRO A 156 -9.44 2.76 -7.62
N GLU A 157 -10.62 2.57 -7.04
CA GLU A 157 -11.48 3.65 -6.56
C GLU A 157 -10.91 4.29 -5.30
N THR A 158 -10.34 3.49 -4.40
CA THR A 158 -9.62 3.96 -3.21
C THR A 158 -8.45 4.87 -3.59
N VAL A 159 -7.61 4.43 -4.56
CA VAL A 159 -6.48 5.22 -5.09
C VAL A 159 -6.99 6.52 -5.75
N ALA A 160 -8.10 6.45 -6.48
CA ALA A 160 -8.75 7.64 -7.03
C ALA A 160 -9.27 8.60 -5.95
N SER A 161 -9.74 8.08 -4.81
CA SER A 161 -10.20 8.88 -3.67
C SER A 161 -9.05 9.63 -3.00
N VAL A 162 -7.91 8.96 -2.75
CA VAL A 162 -6.68 9.60 -2.23
C VAL A 162 -6.18 10.71 -3.16
N LEU A 163 -6.12 10.45 -4.47
CA LEU A 163 -5.72 11.47 -5.45
C LEU A 163 -6.72 12.64 -5.53
N LYS A 164 -8.00 12.43 -5.21
CA LYS A 164 -9.04 13.48 -5.17
C LYS A 164 -8.99 14.31 -3.90
N SER A 165 -8.69 13.71 -2.74
CA SER A 165 -8.64 14.44 -1.47
C SER A 165 -7.53 15.49 -1.44
N GLN A 166 -6.48 15.31 -2.25
CA GLN A 166 -5.33 16.21 -2.36
C GLN A 166 -5.02 16.50 -3.84
N ALA A 167 -5.98 17.07 -4.58
CA ALA A 167 -5.88 17.28 -6.03
C ALA A 167 -4.79 18.27 -6.49
N GLU A 168 -4.24 19.06 -5.56
CA GLU A 168 -3.18 20.06 -5.79
C GLU A 168 -1.77 19.50 -5.58
N ASP A 169 -1.63 18.36 -4.90
CA ASP A 169 -0.34 17.72 -4.60
C ASP A 169 0.03 16.66 -5.63
N SER A 170 1.31 16.28 -5.70
CA SER A 170 1.78 15.17 -6.54
C SER A 170 2.33 14.01 -5.70
N PHE A 171 1.82 12.81 -5.96
CA PHE A 171 2.07 11.62 -5.16
C PHE A 171 3.02 10.67 -5.86
N LYS A 172 4.04 10.21 -5.14
CA LYS A 172 4.80 9.02 -5.51
C LYS A 172 4.03 7.78 -5.05
N ILE A 173 4.41 6.63 -5.61
CA ILE A 173 3.81 5.33 -5.25
C ILE A 173 4.04 5.03 -3.75
N ALA A 174 5.13 5.53 -3.15
CA ALA A 174 5.40 5.38 -1.72
C ALA A 174 4.38 6.12 -0.84
N ASP A 175 4.00 7.33 -1.24
CA ASP A 175 3.06 8.17 -0.49
C ASP A 175 1.64 7.58 -0.57
N VAL A 176 1.25 7.04 -1.74
CA VAL A 176 -0.01 6.28 -1.88
C VAL A 176 0.02 4.95 -1.08
N MET A 177 1.19 4.34 -0.90
CA MET A 177 1.33 3.14 -0.06
C MET A 177 1.13 3.47 1.42
N SER A 178 1.73 4.54 1.96
CA SER A 178 1.59 4.90 3.39
C SER A 178 0.19 5.36 3.77
N VAL A 179 -0.56 6.00 2.85
CA VAL A 179 -1.96 6.37 3.08
C VAL A 179 -2.90 5.15 3.08
N LEU A 180 -2.61 4.12 2.28
CA LEU A 180 -3.55 3.00 2.07
C LEU A 180 -3.25 1.73 2.89
N PHE A 181 -2.01 1.57 3.37
CA PHE A 181 -1.53 0.33 3.98
C PHE A 181 -0.91 0.54 5.35
N VAL A 182 -1.08 -0.46 6.22
CA VAL A 182 -0.38 -0.57 7.50
C VAL A 182 1.13 -0.70 7.26
N GLU A 183 1.92 0.05 8.02
CA GLU A 183 3.38 0.14 7.85
C GLU A 183 4.10 -1.19 8.12
N ASP A 184 3.66 -1.97 9.13
CA ASP A 184 4.17 -3.30 9.49
C ASP A 184 3.76 -4.43 8.53
N MET A 185 3.92 -4.20 7.23
CA MET A 185 3.68 -5.20 6.19
C MET A 185 4.97 -5.97 5.84
N PRO A 186 4.95 -7.31 5.78
CA PRO A 186 6.09 -8.09 5.29
C PRO A 186 6.52 -7.68 3.88
N LYS A 187 7.83 -7.47 3.67
CA LYS A 187 8.43 -6.95 2.41
C LYS A 187 7.91 -7.64 1.13
N ALA A 188 7.69 -8.96 1.18
CA ALA A 188 7.16 -9.74 0.05
C ALA A 188 5.71 -9.40 -0.33
N GLN A 189 4.89 -8.94 0.62
CA GLN A 189 3.56 -8.40 0.35
C GLN A 189 3.65 -6.92 -0.07
N PHE A 190 4.59 -6.15 0.50
CA PHE A 190 4.79 -4.74 0.16
C PHE A 190 5.14 -4.56 -1.32
N LEU A 191 6.05 -5.37 -1.86
CA LEU A 191 6.36 -5.38 -3.30
C LEU A 191 5.14 -5.72 -4.16
N LYS A 192 4.25 -6.63 -3.70
CA LYS A 192 3.03 -7.02 -4.43
C LYS A 192 1.98 -5.90 -4.42
N ALA A 193 1.72 -5.29 -3.27
CA ALA A 193 0.86 -4.11 -3.14
C ALA A 193 1.40 -2.94 -3.97
N ARG A 194 2.69 -2.61 -3.84
CA ARG A 194 3.36 -1.54 -4.61
C ARG A 194 3.24 -1.76 -6.12
N ASN A 195 3.46 -2.98 -6.61
CA ASN A 195 3.27 -3.30 -8.02
C ASN A 195 1.79 -3.22 -8.44
N ARG A 196 0.84 -3.56 -7.55
CA ARG A 196 -0.59 -3.42 -7.83
C ARG A 196 -0.99 -1.94 -7.96
N ILE A 197 -0.54 -1.08 -7.05
CA ILE A 197 -0.78 0.37 -7.08
C ILE A 197 -0.08 0.99 -8.29
N SER A 198 1.18 0.66 -8.57
CA SER A 198 1.91 1.11 -9.76
C SER A 198 1.15 0.82 -11.05
N ASN A 199 0.59 -0.39 -11.17
CA ASN A 199 -0.24 -0.78 -12.33
C ASN A 199 -1.58 -0.02 -12.39
N ILE A 200 -2.18 0.34 -11.25
CA ILE A 200 -3.41 1.14 -11.19
C ILE A 200 -3.10 2.58 -11.61
N LEU A 201 -2.14 3.23 -10.95
CA LEU A 201 -1.68 4.58 -11.25
C LEU A 201 -1.24 4.72 -12.71
N SER A 202 -0.52 3.74 -13.25
CA SER A 202 -0.12 3.72 -14.66
C SER A 202 -1.27 3.44 -15.62
N ALA A 203 -2.36 2.80 -15.19
CA ALA A 203 -3.55 2.57 -16.02
C ALA A 203 -4.43 3.82 -16.08
N GLY A 204 -4.86 4.37 -14.94
CA GLY A 204 -5.67 5.59 -14.90
C GLY A 204 -4.99 6.79 -15.56
N ALA A 205 -3.65 6.87 -15.49
CA ALA A 205 -2.89 7.91 -16.19
C ALA A 205 -2.86 7.74 -17.73
N ARG A 206 -3.21 6.55 -18.25
CA ARG A 206 -3.33 6.26 -19.69
C ARG A 206 -4.79 6.34 -20.15
N ASP A 207 -5.72 6.00 -19.27
CA ASP A 207 -7.16 6.10 -19.51
C ASP A 207 -7.65 7.56 -19.39
N GLY A 208 -6.90 8.43 -18.69
CA GLY A 208 -7.11 9.87 -18.60
C GLY A 208 -7.72 10.36 -17.28
N ASP A 209 -7.88 9.46 -16.29
CA ASP A 209 -8.48 9.75 -14.98
C ASP A 209 -7.61 10.68 -14.10
N TRP A 210 -6.30 10.69 -14.35
CA TRP A 210 -5.32 11.54 -13.65
C TRP A 210 -4.06 11.72 -14.51
N HIS A 211 -3.16 12.60 -14.08
CA HIS A 211 -1.92 12.92 -14.78
C HIS A 211 -0.70 12.24 -14.15
N ARG A 212 0.33 11.96 -14.96
CA ARG A 212 1.61 11.36 -14.55
C ARG A 212 2.77 12.30 -14.84
N GLY A 213 3.66 12.46 -13.86
CA GLY A 213 4.78 13.41 -13.91
C GLY A 213 6.16 12.80 -14.13
N ARG A 214 7.13 13.70 -14.08
CA ARG A 214 8.56 13.35 -14.05
C ARG A 214 8.86 12.64 -12.73
N GLY A 215 9.79 11.69 -12.74
CA GLY A 215 10.11 10.91 -11.54
C GLY A 215 9.04 9.90 -11.10
N GLY A 216 7.92 9.76 -11.82
CA GLY A 216 6.88 8.79 -11.49
C GLY A 216 5.89 9.28 -10.41
N THR A 217 5.67 10.59 -10.35
CA THR A 217 4.59 11.23 -9.59
C THR A 217 3.24 11.14 -10.31
N TYR A 218 2.13 11.29 -9.59
CA TYR A 218 0.76 11.27 -10.09
C TYR A 218 -0.10 12.31 -9.37
N SER A 219 -1.03 12.98 -10.06
CA SER A 219 -2.06 13.83 -9.42
C SER A 219 -3.29 14.02 -10.30
N MET A 220 -4.39 14.52 -9.72
CA MET A 220 -5.61 14.87 -10.46
C MET A 220 -5.44 16.09 -11.38
N SER A 221 -4.48 16.98 -11.14
CA SER A 221 -4.33 18.24 -11.86
C SER A 221 -3.04 18.33 -12.68
N SER A 222 -3.14 18.64 -13.98
CA SER A 222 -1.94 18.75 -14.84
C SER A 222 -0.99 19.89 -14.44
N ALA A 223 -1.42 20.79 -13.56
CA ALA A 223 -0.61 21.86 -12.98
C ALA A 223 0.37 21.31 -11.92
N ALA A 224 -0.13 20.61 -10.90
CA ALA A 224 0.67 20.02 -9.82
C ALA A 224 1.77 19.08 -10.34
N VAL A 225 1.48 18.35 -11.42
CA VAL A 225 2.42 17.46 -12.09
C VAL A 225 3.58 18.20 -12.77
N LYS A 226 3.38 19.44 -13.23
CA LYS A 226 4.40 20.24 -13.94
C LYS A 226 5.32 21.01 -12.99
N THR A 227 4.92 21.19 -11.74
CA THR A 227 5.66 21.93 -10.71
C THR A 227 6.48 21.02 -9.79
N SER A 228 6.46 19.70 -10.01
CA SER A 228 7.13 18.65 -9.20
C SER A 228 8.31 17.98 -9.91
#